data_AF-A8TJK6-F1
#
_entry.id   AF-A8TJK6-F1
#
_cell.length_a   1.000
_cell.length_b   1.000
_cell.length_c   1.000
_cell.angle_alpha   90.00
_cell.angle_beta   90.00
_cell.angle_gamma   90.00
#
_symmetry.space_group_name_H-M   'P 1'
#
loop_
_entity.id
_entity.type
_entity.pdbx_description
1 polymer ?
#
loop_
_entity_poly.entity_id
_entity_poly.type
_entity_poly.pdbx_seq_one_letter_code
_entity_poly.pdbx_strand_id
1 'polypeptide(L)'
;MTRHSLPIGLSLAAVLAGTIAVQAAAATMAPPSAEELTYKSYHEGVYAAVECRGAVFTPADHMVLERRIEERSGIAIHSGRQLDLIQAAKVTINNAMSHAGCAADEVQGALVRFDTIRGYQPK
;
A
#
# COMPACT_ATOMS: atom_id res chain seq x y z
N MET A 1 7.78 -48.42 -55.25
CA MET A 1 8.26 -49.18 -54.07
C MET A 1 7.36 -48.86 -52.89
N THR A 2 6.73 -49.90 -52.33
CA THR A 2 6.30 -50.11 -50.92
C THR A 2 5.57 -48.96 -50.19
N ARG A 3 4.24 -49.03 -50.02
CA ARG A 3 3.50 -49.72 -48.93
C ARG A 3 3.42 -48.90 -47.63
N HIS A 4 2.22 -48.47 -47.21
CA HIS A 4 1.47 -49.07 -46.09
C HIS A 4 0.22 -48.27 -45.66
N SER A 5 -0.92 -48.95 -45.78
CA SER A 5 -2.16 -48.85 -44.99
C SER A 5 -1.86 -48.89 -43.46
N LEU A 6 -2.61 -48.34 -42.51
CA LEU A 6 -4.04 -48.42 -42.17
C LEU A 6 -4.36 -47.40 -41.03
N PRO A 7 -5.66 -47.18 -40.69
CA PRO A 7 -6.20 -46.22 -39.72
C PRO A 7 -6.14 -46.79 -38.27
N ILE A 8 -6.86 -46.16 -37.33
CA ILE A 8 -7.08 -46.48 -35.89
C ILE A 8 -6.56 -45.30 -35.05
N GLY A 9 -7.32 -44.64 -34.19
CA GLY A 9 -8.68 -44.86 -33.74
C GLY A 9 -9.13 -43.69 -32.86
N LEU A 10 -10.45 -43.58 -32.72
CA LEU A 10 -11.11 -42.80 -31.68
C LEU A 10 -10.49 -43.08 -30.31
N SER A 11 -10.23 -42.03 -29.54
CA SER A 11 -10.45 -42.04 -28.09
C SER A 11 -10.69 -40.62 -27.61
N LEU A 12 -11.98 -40.28 -27.56
CA LEU A 12 -12.52 -39.15 -26.83
C LEU A 12 -12.30 -39.44 -25.33
N ALA A 13 -11.35 -38.76 -24.70
CA ALA A 13 -11.23 -38.73 -23.24
C ALA A 13 -11.53 -37.30 -22.78
N ALA A 14 -12.83 -37.00 -22.67
CA ALA A 14 -13.31 -35.80 -22.00
C ALA A 14 -13.06 -35.97 -20.49
N VAL A 15 -11.90 -35.52 -20.02
CA VAL A 15 -11.66 -35.38 -18.57
C VAL A 15 -12.41 -34.14 -18.11
N LEU A 16 -13.60 -34.38 -17.53
CA LEU A 16 -14.32 -33.46 -16.66
C LEU A 16 -13.48 -33.24 -15.39
N ALA A 17 -12.42 -32.44 -15.49
CA ALA A 17 -11.74 -31.89 -14.34
C ALA A 17 -12.58 -30.71 -13.85
N GLY A 18 -13.33 -30.95 -12.76
CA GLY A 18 -14.15 -29.97 -12.11
C GLY A 18 -13.37 -28.69 -11.82
N THR A 19 -13.77 -27.60 -12.46
CA THR A 19 -13.38 -26.26 -12.07
C THR A 19 -13.97 -26.00 -10.69
N ILE A 20 -13.16 -26.16 -9.65
CA ILE A 20 -13.43 -25.51 -8.37
C ILE A 20 -13.28 -24.02 -8.67
N ALA A 21 -14.39 -23.33 -8.91
CA ALA A 21 -14.43 -21.89 -8.88
C ALA A 21 -14.16 -21.49 -7.42
N VAL A 22 -12.88 -21.37 -7.08
CA VAL A 22 -12.45 -20.58 -5.92
C VAL A 22 -12.86 -19.15 -6.25
N GLN A 23 -14.09 -18.80 -5.89
CA GLN A 23 -14.49 -17.42 -5.79
C GLN A 23 -13.62 -16.84 -4.69
N ALA A 24 -12.49 -16.26 -5.08
CA ALA A 24 -11.83 -15.25 -4.29
C ALA A 24 -12.90 -14.18 -4.08
N ALA A 25 -13.56 -14.22 -2.92
CA ALA A 25 -14.23 -13.06 -2.39
C ALA A 25 -13.12 -12.02 -2.18
N ALA A 26 -12.79 -11.29 -3.24
CA ALA A 26 -12.12 -10.03 -3.12
C ALA A 26 -13.06 -9.23 -2.22
N ALA A 27 -12.71 -9.14 -0.93
CA ALA A 27 -13.33 -8.20 -0.04
C ALA A 27 -13.26 -6.87 -0.79
N THR A 28 -14.40 -6.39 -1.25
CA THR A 28 -14.49 -5.09 -1.90
C THR A 28 -14.24 -4.09 -0.81
N MET A 29 -12.97 -3.84 -0.51
CA MET A 29 -12.55 -2.77 0.36
C MET A 29 -13.11 -1.51 -0.27
N ALA A 30 -13.99 -0.83 0.47
CA ALA A 30 -14.50 0.46 0.04
C ALA A 30 -13.29 1.36 -0.28
N PRO A 31 -13.38 2.16 -1.36
CA PRO A 31 -12.32 3.11 -1.67
C PRO A 31 -12.11 4.03 -0.46
N PRO A 32 -10.86 4.44 -0.19
CA PRO A 32 -10.60 5.28 0.97
C PRO A 32 -11.34 6.61 0.89
N SER A 33 -11.87 7.07 2.02
CA SER A 33 -12.50 8.40 2.10
C SER A 33 -11.45 9.52 1.93
N ALA A 34 -11.90 10.76 1.74
CA ALA A 34 -10.99 11.91 1.63
C ALA A 34 -10.14 12.10 2.90
N GLU A 35 -10.73 11.83 4.05
CA GLU A 35 -10.09 11.88 5.37
C GLU A 35 -9.05 10.77 5.51
N GLU A 36 -9.37 9.55 5.07
CA GLU A 36 -8.45 8.42 5.07
C GLU A 36 -7.27 8.63 4.12
N LEU A 37 -7.52 9.23 2.94
CA LEU A 37 -6.47 9.65 2.02
C LEU A 37 -5.58 10.71 2.64
N THR A 38 -6.16 11.68 3.33
CA THR A 38 -5.43 12.73 4.05
C THR A 38 -4.55 12.11 5.14
N TYR A 39 -5.12 11.22 5.96
CA TYR A 39 -4.41 10.49 7.01
C TYR A 39 -3.22 9.69 6.45
N LYS A 40 -3.46 8.88 5.41
CA LYS A 40 -2.41 8.13 4.69
C LYS A 40 -1.32 9.07 4.19
N SER A 41 -1.68 10.21 3.59
CA SER A 41 -0.73 11.14 2.99
C SER A 41 0.22 11.80 3.99
N TYR A 42 -0.22 11.94 5.25
CA TYR A 42 0.66 12.41 6.33
C TYR A 42 1.59 11.30 6.83
N HIS A 43 1.10 10.07 6.94
CA HIS A 43 1.93 8.91 7.31
C HIS A 43 2.99 8.57 6.25
N GLU A 44 2.71 8.84 4.97
CA GLU A 44 3.73 8.84 3.90
C GLU A 44 4.87 9.81 4.22
N GLY A 45 4.51 11.02 4.66
CA GLY A 45 5.47 12.06 5.03
C GLY A 45 6.31 11.69 6.24
N VAL A 46 5.69 11.12 7.29
CA VAL A 46 6.41 10.61 8.46
C VAL A 46 7.41 9.53 8.04
N TYR A 47 6.99 8.57 7.23
CA TYR A 47 7.87 7.50 6.77
C TYR A 47 9.00 8.01 5.87
N ALA A 48 8.70 8.91 4.93
CA ALA A 48 9.72 9.57 4.12
C ALA A 48 10.74 10.34 4.97
N ALA A 49 10.31 10.98 6.07
CA ALA A 49 11.21 11.68 6.98
C ALA A 49 12.17 10.72 7.70
N VAL A 50 11.70 9.53 8.11
CA VAL A 50 12.56 8.49 8.68
C VAL A 50 13.60 8.05 7.66
N GLU A 51 13.16 7.63 6.48
CA GLU A 51 14.02 6.97 5.49
C GLU A 51 14.99 7.96 4.81
N CYS A 52 14.53 9.18 4.50
CA CYS A 52 15.29 10.13 3.69
C CYS A 52 15.95 11.27 4.46
N ARG A 53 15.52 11.53 5.70
CA ARG A 53 16.11 12.57 6.55
C ARG A 53 16.71 12.01 7.85
N GLY A 54 16.63 10.68 8.06
CA GLY A 54 17.11 10.05 9.29
C GLY A 54 16.33 10.51 10.53
N ALA A 55 15.07 10.92 10.37
CA ALA A 55 14.26 11.34 11.50
C ALA A 55 14.03 10.16 12.46
N VAL A 56 14.27 10.40 13.74
CA VAL A 56 14.03 9.43 14.80
C VAL A 56 12.88 9.95 15.66
N PHE A 57 11.86 9.11 15.85
CA PHE A 57 10.69 9.44 16.66
C PHE A 57 10.64 8.52 17.87
N THR A 58 10.60 9.10 19.06
CA THR A 58 10.29 8.37 20.29
C THR A 58 8.80 8.00 20.33
N PRO A 59 8.37 7.09 21.22
CA PRO A 59 6.95 6.81 21.41
C PRO A 59 6.12 8.07 21.73
N ALA A 60 6.67 9.01 22.51
CA ALA A 60 5.99 10.26 22.83
C ALA A 60 5.79 11.13 21.57
N ASP A 61 6.73 11.08 20.64
CA ASP A 61 6.67 11.84 19.40
C ASP A 61 5.62 11.27 18.46
N HIS A 62 5.54 9.94 18.37
CA HIS A 62 4.48 9.26 17.64
C HIS A 62 3.10 9.63 18.17
N MET A 63 2.91 9.72 19.49
CA MET A 63 1.63 10.17 20.06
C MET A 63 1.27 11.60 19.67
N VAL A 64 2.24 12.51 19.63
CA VAL A 64 2.02 13.91 19.22
C VAL A 64 1.74 14.01 17.72
N LEU A 65 2.50 13.28 16.89
CA LEU A 65 2.28 13.22 15.45
C LEU A 65 0.90 12.66 15.14
N GLU A 66 0.53 11.53 15.74
CA GLU A 66 -0.75 10.88 15.49
C GLU A 66 -1.92 11.80 15.81
N ARG A 67 -1.91 12.44 16.98
CA ARG A 67 -2.94 13.43 17.35
C ARG A 67 -3.07 14.54 16.31
N ARG A 68 -1.95 15.09 15.83
CA ARG A 68 -1.95 16.17 14.85
C ARG A 68 -2.43 15.70 13.47
N ILE A 69 -2.14 14.46 13.11
CA ILE A 69 -2.61 13.85 11.86
C ILE A 69 -4.12 13.64 11.95
N GLU A 70 -4.63 13.08 13.05
CA GLU A 70 -6.06 12.89 13.29
C GLU A 70 -6.83 14.22 13.25
N GLU A 71 -6.32 15.26 13.92
CA GLU A 71 -6.88 16.62 13.89
C GLU A 71 -6.96 17.18 12.47
N ARG A 72 -5.97 16.87 11.62
CA ARG A 72 -5.90 17.36 10.23
C ARG A 72 -6.72 16.54 9.25
N SER A 73 -6.89 15.24 9.49
CA SER A 73 -7.77 14.40 8.69
C SER A 73 -9.26 14.67 8.95
N GLY A 74 -9.60 15.31 10.07
CA GLY A 74 -10.95 15.84 10.32
C GLY A 74 -11.94 14.86 10.93
N ILE A 75 -11.60 13.57 11.08
CA ILE A 75 -12.38 12.56 11.80
C ILE A 75 -11.48 11.55 12.51
N ALA A 76 -12.05 10.87 13.51
CA ALA A 76 -11.45 9.68 14.10
C ALA A 76 -11.64 8.49 13.16
N ILE A 77 -10.53 7.92 12.68
CA ILE A 77 -10.52 6.69 11.87
C ILE A 77 -10.40 5.50 12.82
N HIS A 78 -11.13 4.42 12.58
CA HIS A 78 -11.02 3.21 13.40
C HIS A 78 -9.60 2.65 13.38
N SER A 79 -9.11 2.19 14.53
CA SER A 79 -7.71 1.75 14.70
C SER A 79 -7.25 0.67 13.71
N GLY A 80 -8.11 -0.32 13.42
CA GLY A 80 -7.79 -1.34 12.40
C GLY A 80 -7.55 -0.72 11.02
N ARG A 81 -8.38 0.25 10.65
CA ARG A 81 -8.27 0.97 9.39
C ARG A 81 -7.07 1.92 9.36
N GLN A 82 -6.73 2.55 10.48
CA GLN A 82 -5.50 3.33 10.63
C GLN A 82 -4.26 2.49 10.33
N LEU A 83 -4.18 1.26 10.84
CA LEU A 83 -3.06 0.35 10.59
C LEU A 83 -2.92 0.00 9.10
N ASP A 84 -4.04 -0.29 8.42
CA ASP A 84 -4.04 -0.55 6.98
C ASP A 84 -3.54 0.67 6.18
N LEU A 85 -3.97 1.88 6.55
CA LEU A 85 -3.55 3.11 5.90
C LEU A 85 -2.08 3.43 6.13
N ILE A 86 -1.57 3.19 7.35
CA ILE A 86 -0.14 3.34 7.68
C ILE A 86 0.68 2.35 6.86
N GLN A 87 0.25 1.10 6.76
CA GLN A 87 0.93 0.10 5.95
C GLN A 87 0.92 0.47 4.46
N ALA A 88 -0.22 0.96 3.95
CA ALA A 88 -0.32 1.45 2.58
C ALA A 88 0.60 2.65 2.32
N ALA A 89 0.73 3.58 3.27
CA ALA A 89 1.65 4.71 3.19
C ALA A 89 3.12 4.25 3.04
N LYS A 90 3.55 3.28 3.86
CA LYS A 90 4.89 2.69 3.76
C LYS A 90 5.14 2.05 2.40
N VAL A 91 4.17 1.29 1.89
CA VAL A 91 4.26 0.65 0.57
C VAL A 91 4.39 1.69 -0.54
N THR A 92 3.58 2.75 -0.52
CA THR A 92 3.64 3.85 -1.49
C THR A 92 5.05 4.46 -1.53
N ILE A 93 5.61 4.83 -0.37
CA ILE A 93 6.92 5.48 -0.32
C ILE A 93 8.07 4.51 -0.65
N ASN A 94 8.02 3.27 -0.19
CA ASN A 94 9.02 2.26 -0.59
C ASN A 94 9.03 2.02 -2.09
N ASN A 95 7.86 1.98 -2.72
CA ASN A 95 7.75 1.88 -4.17
C ASN A 95 8.31 3.13 -4.85
N ALA A 96 8.01 4.34 -4.38
CA ALA A 96 8.59 5.55 -4.96
C ALA A 96 10.14 5.58 -4.83
N MET A 97 10.65 5.22 -3.65
CA MET A 97 12.09 5.16 -3.38
C MET A 97 12.81 4.07 -4.18
N SER A 98 12.18 2.94 -4.48
CA SER A 98 12.82 1.89 -5.28
C SER A 98 13.12 2.33 -6.72
N HIS A 99 12.43 3.36 -7.22
CA HIS A 99 12.63 3.89 -8.57
C HIS A 99 13.66 5.03 -8.63
N ALA A 100 13.59 5.99 -7.69
CA ALA A 100 14.42 7.20 -7.73
C ALA A 100 15.01 7.62 -6.37
N GLY A 101 14.96 6.72 -5.38
CA GLY A 101 15.40 7.00 -4.01
C GLY A 101 14.65 8.18 -3.40
N CYS A 102 15.36 8.92 -2.55
CA CYS A 102 14.81 10.10 -1.89
C CYS A 102 14.53 11.27 -2.82
N ALA A 103 15.04 11.26 -4.06
CA ALA A 103 14.78 12.29 -5.05
C ALA A 103 13.46 12.10 -5.81
N ALA A 104 12.75 10.99 -5.59
CA ALA A 104 11.45 10.76 -6.21
C ALA A 104 10.45 11.88 -5.87
N ASP A 105 9.73 12.40 -6.87
CA ASP A 105 8.76 13.49 -6.69
C ASP A 105 7.70 13.17 -5.62
N GLU A 106 7.27 11.91 -5.56
CA GLU A 106 6.29 11.45 -4.57
C GLU A 106 6.84 11.48 -3.15
N VAL A 107 8.13 11.17 -2.97
CA VAL A 107 8.84 11.27 -1.69
C VAL A 107 9.03 12.74 -1.31
N GLN A 108 9.43 13.59 -2.26
CA GLN A 108 9.57 15.02 -2.02
C GLN A 108 8.23 15.67 -1.64
N GLY A 109 7.15 15.31 -2.32
CA GLY A 109 5.80 15.75 -1.97
C GLY A 109 5.39 15.28 -0.57
N ALA A 110 5.72 14.05 -0.20
CA ALA A 110 5.45 13.52 1.14
C ALA A 110 6.24 14.27 2.23
N LEU A 111 7.50 14.60 1.98
CA LEU A 111 8.32 15.40 2.88
C LEU A 111 7.77 16.83 3.06
N VAL A 112 7.29 17.46 1.99
CA VAL A 112 6.60 18.76 2.09
C VAL A 112 5.35 18.65 2.95
N ARG A 113 4.55 17.59 2.78
CA ARG A 113 3.36 17.34 3.64
C ARG A 113 3.76 17.15 5.09
N PHE A 114 4.81 16.39 5.36
CA PHE A 114 5.36 16.22 6.71
C PHE A 114 5.73 17.56 7.35
N ASP A 115 6.39 18.45 6.61
CA ASP A 115 6.78 19.79 7.09
C ASP A 115 5.56 20.67 7.44
N THR A 116 4.38 20.38 6.89
CA THR A 116 3.13 21.07 7.28
C THR A 116 2.56 20.62 8.63
N ILE A 117 2.98 19.46 9.16
CA ILE A 117 2.69 19.00 10.53
C ILE A 117 3.55 19.84 11.50
N ARG A 118 3.30 21.16 11.56
CA ARG A 118 4.11 22.15 12.27
C ARG A 118 4.42 21.78 13.72
N GLY A 119 5.62 22.15 14.20
CA GLY A 119 5.93 22.28 15.63
C GLY A 119 6.55 21.05 16.29
N TYR A 120 6.98 20.07 15.50
CA TYR A 120 7.80 18.97 15.97
C TYR A 120 9.14 18.98 15.25
N GLN A 121 10.21 19.23 15.99
CA GLN A 121 11.57 18.95 15.52
C GLN A 121 12.02 17.66 16.22
N PRO A 122 12.28 16.58 15.48
CA PRO A 122 12.88 15.38 16.07
C PRO A 122 14.19 15.79 16.74
N LYS A 123 14.41 15.27 17.95
CA LYS A 123 15.63 15.54 18.71
C LYS A 123 16.83 14.84 18.08
#